data_AF-A0A6H0CQV6-F1
#
_entry.id   AF-A0A6H0CQV6-F1
#
_cell.length_a   1.000
_cell.length_b   1.000
_cell.length_c   1.000
_cell.angle_alpha   90.00
_cell.angle_beta   90.00
_cell.angle_gamma   90.00
#
_symmetry.space_group_name_H-M   'P 1'
#
loop_
_entity.id
_entity.type
_entity.pdbx_description
1 polymer ?
#
loop_
_entity_poly.entity_id
_entity_poly.type
_entity_poly.pdbx_seq_one_letter_code
_entity_poly.pdbx_strand_id
1 'polypeptide(L)'
;MSLLVVGLSHRSAPVSVLERAALSADAQTKLLQDTVAAEPATEAAVLATCNRIELYADVDKFHAGVAELSTLLAQHSGVGLEELTPYLYVHYEDRAVHHLFSVACGLDSMVVGEGQILGQIKDSLARAQELQTAGKLLNELFQQALRVGKRAHSETGIDRAGQSLVTFGLEQLAVGAAVPDWARGKKALVIGAGSMSSLAAATLARAGVAEVVVANRTFERAERLARILLEADDNTVTARAVPMDAVADELTRADVVVSCTGATGLVLTAEAVAHAVEGRTGHPVAETGFTAVKPAAPQRPTGLGADDNCPLDLAAVQPGFSVMGEAAVAGMDAATLEQHAAWVAGGSTVDRRERRSPEADAELITALAATAATVGRIPERRKPEPVAERPAPFFFLLDLAMPRDIDAAVHRLAGVRLVDIESLAEASADAPMAADVDQVRRIVADEVAAFGAALRAAHITPTVVALRTMAADVVASELARLHGRLPDLDERQRGEIRQTVHRVVDKLLHAPTVRVKQLAAEPGGAGYADALRTLFDLDPETAAVVSGAGDSTRNKNRGPA
;
A
#
# COMPACT_ATOMS: atom_id res chain seq x y z
N MET A 1 21.23 9.11 0.01
CA MET A 1 20.22 8.57 0.92
C MET A 1 18.91 9.29 0.69
N SER A 2 18.07 8.67 -0.13
CA SER A 2 16.73 9.10 -0.44
C SER A 2 15.80 7.89 -0.30
N LEU A 3 14.63 8.13 0.30
CA LEU A 3 13.61 7.11 0.49
C LEU A 3 13.01 6.70 -0.86
N LEU A 4 12.94 5.40 -1.10
CA LEU A 4 12.36 4.79 -2.29
C LEU A 4 11.37 3.71 -1.88
N VAL A 5 10.25 3.64 -2.61
CA VAL A 5 9.27 2.56 -2.52
C VAL A 5 9.05 1.99 -3.90
N VAL A 6 9.22 0.68 -4.02
CA VAL A 6 8.83 -0.08 -5.20
C VAL A 6 7.81 -1.11 -4.75
N GLY A 7 6.68 -1.18 -5.44
CA GLY A 7 5.64 -2.11 -5.06
C GLY A 7 4.53 -2.24 -6.06
N LEU A 8 3.61 -3.16 -5.74
CA LEU A 8 2.36 -3.37 -6.46
C LEU A 8 1.22 -3.47 -5.45
N SER A 9 0.01 -3.09 -5.87
CA SER A 9 -1.18 -3.12 -5.04
C SER A 9 -2.40 -3.50 -5.86
N HIS A 10 -3.55 -3.73 -5.20
CA HIS A 10 -4.83 -3.99 -5.86
C HIS A 10 -5.27 -2.89 -6.84
N ARG A 11 -4.70 -1.68 -6.75
CA ARG A 11 -4.98 -0.58 -7.69
C ARG A 11 -4.13 -0.65 -8.95
N SER A 12 -2.94 -1.24 -8.86
CA SER A 12 -1.99 -1.30 -9.97
C SER A 12 -1.96 -2.66 -10.64
N ALA A 13 -2.28 -3.74 -9.92
CA ALA A 13 -2.22 -5.12 -10.40
C ALA A 13 -3.56 -5.84 -10.16
N PRO A 14 -3.98 -6.74 -11.09
CA PRO A 14 -5.11 -7.62 -10.84
C PRO A 14 -4.78 -8.63 -9.72
N VAL A 15 -5.82 -9.11 -9.03
CA VAL A 15 -5.67 -10.04 -7.88
C VAL A 15 -4.85 -11.27 -8.25
N SER A 16 -5.03 -11.83 -9.44
CA SER A 16 -4.27 -13.00 -9.91
C SER A 16 -2.75 -12.78 -9.94
N VAL A 17 -2.30 -11.55 -10.20
CA VAL A 17 -0.87 -11.20 -10.17
C VAL A 17 -0.40 -11.03 -8.72
N LEU A 18 -1.22 -10.41 -7.86
CA LEU A 18 -0.91 -10.28 -6.43
C LEU A 18 -0.82 -11.63 -5.72
N GLU A 19 -1.71 -12.57 -6.02
CA GLU A 19 -1.71 -13.93 -5.47
C GLU A 19 -0.43 -14.67 -5.84
N ARG A 20 0.00 -14.57 -7.10
CA ARG A 20 1.24 -15.19 -7.57
C ARG A 20 2.47 -14.49 -7.00
N ALA A 21 2.40 -13.19 -6.79
CA ALA A 21 3.50 -12.42 -6.24
C ALA A 21 3.62 -12.51 -4.70
N ALA A 22 2.62 -13.10 -4.02
CA ALA A 22 2.52 -13.14 -2.57
C ALA A 22 3.77 -13.74 -1.91
N LEU A 23 4.38 -12.99 -0.99
CA LEU A 23 5.62 -13.39 -0.34
C LEU A 23 5.35 -14.19 0.94
N SER A 24 5.87 -15.42 0.99
CA SER A 24 5.95 -16.19 2.24
C SER A 24 6.84 -15.49 3.28
N ALA A 25 6.69 -15.81 4.56
CA ALA A 25 7.51 -15.22 5.63
C ALA A 25 9.02 -15.47 5.45
N ASP A 26 9.39 -16.63 4.88
CA ASP A 26 10.78 -16.95 4.55
C ASP A 26 11.28 -16.10 3.37
N ALA A 27 10.47 -15.94 2.32
CA ALA A 27 10.79 -15.09 1.17
C ALA A 27 10.92 -13.61 1.58
N GLN A 28 10.04 -13.10 2.45
CA GLN A 28 10.16 -11.74 3.00
C GLN A 28 11.48 -11.54 3.75
N THR A 29 11.91 -12.56 4.51
CA THR A 29 13.17 -12.51 5.27
C THR A 29 14.37 -12.44 4.35
N LYS A 30 14.41 -13.30 3.32
CA LYS A 30 15.48 -13.32 2.33
C LYS A 30 15.51 -12.05 1.51
N LEU A 31 14.35 -11.56 1.06
CA LEU A 31 14.23 -10.29 0.33
C LEU A 31 14.86 -9.13 1.11
N LEU A 32 14.55 -9.00 2.41
CA LEU A 32 15.10 -7.93 3.25
C LEU A 32 16.62 -8.05 3.41
N GLN A 33 17.12 -9.25 3.63
CA GLN A 33 18.56 -9.51 3.77
C GLN A 33 19.32 -9.22 2.47
N ASP A 34 18.81 -9.70 1.34
CA ASP A 34 19.40 -9.48 0.02
C ASP A 34 19.36 -7.99 -0.36
N THR A 35 18.28 -7.29 0.00
CA THR A 35 18.16 -5.84 -0.27
C THR A 35 19.26 -5.05 0.46
N VAL A 36 19.48 -5.29 1.75
CA VAL A 36 20.53 -4.58 2.51
C VAL A 36 21.94 -5.05 2.15
N ALA A 37 22.08 -6.28 1.62
CA ALA A 37 23.36 -6.77 1.11
C ALA A 37 23.72 -6.18 -0.27
N ALA A 38 22.75 -5.67 -1.02
CA ALA A 38 22.95 -5.07 -2.33
C ALA A 38 23.32 -3.58 -2.22
N GLU A 39 24.39 -3.16 -2.90
CA GLU A 39 24.66 -1.74 -3.16
C GLU A 39 23.65 -1.26 -4.23
N PRO A 40 22.51 -0.67 -3.84
CA PRO A 40 22.55 0.68 -3.29
C PRO A 40 21.70 0.94 -2.04
N ALA A 41 21.19 -0.09 -1.36
CA ALA A 41 20.25 0.08 -0.25
C ALA A 41 20.92 -0.04 1.13
N THR A 42 20.72 0.96 1.99
CA THR A 42 21.28 0.99 3.35
C THR A 42 20.28 0.46 4.40
N GLU A 43 19.00 0.71 4.18
CA GLU A 43 17.90 0.24 5.03
C GLU A 43 16.82 -0.39 4.15
N ALA A 44 16.11 -1.40 4.65
CA ALA A 44 14.98 -2.02 3.97
C ALA A 44 13.85 -2.42 4.93
N ALA A 45 12.61 -2.29 4.47
CA ALA A 45 11.42 -2.81 5.13
C ALA A 45 10.39 -3.27 4.09
N VAL A 46 9.66 -4.35 4.36
CA VAL A 46 8.67 -4.92 3.44
C VAL A 46 7.28 -4.88 4.06
N LEU A 47 6.33 -4.31 3.35
CA LEU A 47 4.90 -4.34 3.68
C LEU A 47 4.21 -5.30 2.70
N ALA A 48 4.01 -6.53 3.15
CA ALA A 48 3.32 -7.57 2.41
C ALA A 48 1.97 -7.86 3.09
N THR A 49 0.89 -7.61 2.37
CA THR A 49 -0.50 -7.84 2.83
C THR A 49 -1.26 -8.57 1.72
N CYS A 50 -2.54 -8.87 1.94
CA CYS A 50 -3.44 -9.40 0.89
C CYS A 50 -3.61 -8.45 -0.31
N ASN A 51 -3.37 -7.14 -0.14
CA ASN A 51 -3.73 -6.12 -1.13
C ASN A 51 -2.52 -5.36 -1.69
N ARG A 52 -1.31 -5.62 -1.19
CA ARG A 52 -0.07 -4.94 -1.61
C ARG A 52 1.18 -5.71 -1.23
N ILE A 53 2.22 -5.50 -2.03
CA ILE A 53 3.60 -5.88 -1.72
C ILE A 53 4.44 -4.66 -2.02
N GLU A 54 5.06 -4.10 -0.98
CA GLU A 54 5.84 -2.88 -1.06
C GLU A 54 7.18 -3.06 -0.38
N LEU A 55 8.26 -2.76 -1.09
CA LEU A 55 9.61 -2.71 -0.56
C LEU A 55 10.02 -1.26 -0.40
N TYR A 56 10.18 -0.86 0.86
CA TYR A 56 10.69 0.44 1.29
C TYR A 56 12.18 0.32 1.49
N ALA A 57 12.97 1.22 0.89
CA ALA A 57 14.41 1.25 1.10
C ALA A 57 14.96 2.68 1.14
N ASP A 58 16.04 2.87 1.89
CA ASP A 58 16.90 4.04 1.76
C ASP A 58 17.99 3.74 0.74
N VAL A 59 18.01 4.49 -0.37
CA VAL A 59 18.95 4.26 -1.47
C VAL A 59 19.83 5.47 -1.76
N ASP A 60 21.04 5.23 -2.23
CA ASP A 60 21.95 6.30 -2.61
C ASP A 60 21.64 6.92 -3.97
N LYS A 61 21.19 6.10 -4.92
CA LYS A 61 20.90 6.52 -6.30
C LYS A 61 19.54 6.01 -6.72
N PHE A 62 18.69 6.93 -7.20
CA PHE A 62 17.32 6.62 -7.63
C PHE A 62 17.25 5.50 -8.68
N HIS A 63 17.88 5.68 -9.85
CA HIS A 63 17.76 4.72 -10.96
C HIS A 63 18.35 3.34 -10.62
N ALA A 64 19.49 3.29 -9.93
CA ALA A 64 20.09 2.04 -9.50
C ALA A 64 19.21 1.33 -8.46
N GLY A 65 18.66 2.09 -7.50
CA GLY A 65 17.71 1.56 -6.51
C GLY A 65 16.46 0.97 -7.16
N VAL A 66 15.81 1.70 -8.07
CA VAL A 66 14.59 1.20 -8.74
C VAL A 66 14.86 -0.11 -9.48
N ALA A 67 15.95 -0.19 -10.24
CA ALA A 67 16.30 -1.39 -10.99
C ALA A 67 16.57 -2.58 -10.06
N GLU A 68 17.34 -2.37 -8.99
CA GLU A 68 17.72 -3.42 -8.05
C GLU A 68 16.51 -3.92 -7.24
N LEU A 69 15.74 -3.01 -6.63
CA LEU A 69 14.55 -3.36 -5.85
C LEU A 69 13.51 -4.10 -6.70
N SER A 70 13.29 -3.67 -7.94
CA SER A 70 12.35 -4.35 -8.86
C SER A 70 12.81 -5.77 -9.18
N THR A 71 14.12 -5.95 -9.38
CA THR A 71 14.74 -7.26 -9.67
C THR A 71 14.62 -8.19 -8.47
N LEU A 72 14.92 -7.71 -7.26
CA LEU A 72 14.80 -8.49 -6.03
C LEU A 72 13.34 -8.87 -5.74
N LEU A 73 12.40 -7.95 -5.94
CA LEU A 73 10.97 -8.26 -5.82
C LEU A 73 10.54 -9.36 -6.81
N ALA A 74 10.96 -9.28 -8.07
CA ALA A 74 10.67 -10.32 -9.07
C ALA A 74 11.25 -11.69 -8.68
N GLN A 75 12.51 -11.72 -8.24
CA GLN A 75 13.17 -12.96 -7.83
C GLN A 75 12.48 -13.63 -6.63
N HIS A 76 12.16 -12.86 -5.58
CA HIS A 76 11.57 -13.41 -4.36
C HIS A 76 10.07 -13.69 -4.45
N SER A 77 9.37 -13.01 -5.36
CA SER A 77 7.96 -13.28 -5.65
C SER A 77 7.76 -14.48 -6.60
N GLY A 78 8.81 -14.88 -7.34
CA GLY A 78 8.72 -15.94 -8.34
C GLY A 78 7.98 -15.53 -9.63
N VAL A 79 7.68 -14.25 -9.79
CA VAL A 79 7.06 -13.68 -11.00
C VAL A 79 8.13 -12.94 -11.79
N GLY A 80 8.20 -13.17 -13.10
CA GLY A 80 9.23 -12.57 -13.96
C GLY A 80 9.17 -11.03 -13.95
N LEU A 81 10.33 -10.38 -14.03
CA LEU A 81 10.41 -8.92 -13.99
C LEU A 81 9.61 -8.25 -15.13
N GLU A 82 9.65 -8.82 -16.33
CA GLU A 82 8.87 -8.34 -17.48
C GLU A 82 7.35 -8.39 -17.23
N GLU A 83 6.89 -9.38 -16.46
CA GLU A 83 5.48 -9.52 -16.10
C GLU A 83 5.07 -8.57 -14.97
N LEU A 84 5.96 -8.28 -14.01
CA LEU A 84 5.68 -7.36 -12.91
C LEU A 84 5.77 -5.89 -13.31
N THR A 85 6.71 -5.53 -14.20
CA THR A 85 7.03 -4.13 -14.56
C THR A 85 5.81 -3.28 -14.91
N PRO A 86 4.81 -3.75 -15.69
CA PRO A 86 3.62 -2.95 -16.00
C PRO A 86 2.76 -2.57 -14.78
N TYR A 87 2.89 -3.32 -13.68
CA TYR A 87 2.08 -3.17 -12.48
C TYR A 87 2.84 -2.56 -11.29
N LEU A 88 4.17 -2.44 -11.41
CA LEU A 88 5.01 -1.82 -10.39
C LEU A 88 4.82 -0.30 -10.42
N TYR A 89 4.57 0.29 -9.26
CA TYR A 89 4.69 1.73 -9.07
C TYR A 89 5.92 2.06 -8.25
N VAL A 90 6.40 3.29 -8.43
CA VAL A 90 7.57 3.82 -7.75
C VAL A 90 7.23 5.15 -7.09
N HIS A 91 7.57 5.28 -5.82
CA HIS A 91 7.47 6.54 -5.08
C HIS A 91 8.82 6.92 -4.49
N TYR A 92 9.16 8.20 -4.59
CA TYR A 92 10.45 8.73 -4.19
C TYR A 92 10.26 9.89 -3.21
N GLU A 93 11.10 9.92 -2.17
CA GLU A 93 11.15 10.95 -1.14
C GLU A 93 9.77 11.28 -0.55
N ASP A 94 9.31 12.53 -0.65
CA ASP A 94 8.04 12.99 -0.07
C ASP A 94 6.85 12.16 -0.58
N ARG A 95 6.90 11.64 -1.82
CA ARG A 95 5.83 10.77 -2.34
C ARG A 95 5.82 9.41 -1.65
N ALA A 96 6.98 8.86 -1.28
CA ALA A 96 7.07 7.61 -0.53
C ALA A 96 6.53 7.78 0.90
N VAL A 97 6.85 8.92 1.54
CA VAL A 97 6.30 9.27 2.86
C VAL A 97 4.77 9.42 2.78
N HIS A 98 4.29 10.19 1.79
CA HIS A 98 2.85 10.38 1.56
C HIS A 98 2.13 9.06 1.32
N HIS A 99 2.71 8.18 0.51
CA HIS A 99 2.16 6.85 0.23
C HIS A 99 1.99 6.04 1.51
N LEU A 100 3.05 5.87 2.30
CA LEU A 100 2.96 5.09 3.54
C LEU A 100 1.96 5.70 4.54
N PHE A 101 1.89 7.02 4.65
CA PHE A 101 0.91 7.67 5.53
C PHE A 101 -0.53 7.46 5.03
N SER A 102 -0.74 7.54 3.71
CA SER A 102 -2.04 7.26 3.08
C SER A 102 -2.48 5.80 3.29
N VAL A 103 -1.53 4.86 3.15
CA VAL A 103 -1.74 3.44 3.44
C VAL A 103 -2.05 3.22 4.93
N ALA A 104 -1.30 3.84 5.84
CA ALA A 104 -1.54 3.74 7.28
C ALA A 104 -2.90 4.34 7.72
N CYS A 105 -3.39 5.34 7.00
CA CYS A 105 -4.72 5.90 7.17
C CYS A 105 -5.84 5.07 6.51
N GLY A 106 -5.51 3.99 5.79
CA GLY A 106 -6.48 3.16 5.08
C GLY A 106 -7.09 3.81 3.83
N LEU A 107 -6.51 4.91 3.31
CA LEU A 107 -7.01 5.59 2.11
C LEU A 107 -6.78 4.79 0.83
N ASP A 108 -5.67 4.06 0.80
CA ASP A 108 -5.28 3.20 -0.30
C ASP A 108 -5.60 1.73 -0.04
N SER A 109 -6.41 1.43 0.97
CA SER A 109 -6.95 0.09 1.21
C SER A 109 -8.15 -0.21 0.30
N MET A 110 -8.45 -1.49 0.14
CA MET A 110 -9.58 -1.96 -0.67
C MET A 110 -10.92 -1.60 -0.01
N VAL A 111 -11.00 -1.77 1.31
CA VAL A 111 -12.04 -1.14 2.14
C VAL A 111 -11.40 0.06 2.82
N VAL A 112 -11.88 1.25 2.45
CA VAL A 112 -11.31 2.51 2.93
C VAL A 112 -11.58 2.65 4.43
N GLY A 113 -10.52 2.92 5.21
CA GLY A 113 -10.61 3.06 6.67
C GLY A 113 -10.46 1.77 7.48
N GLU A 114 -10.06 0.66 6.84
CA GLU A 114 -9.81 -0.58 7.59
C GLU A 114 -8.70 -0.40 8.63
N GLY A 115 -8.98 -0.67 9.90
CA GLY A 115 -7.98 -0.52 10.98
C GLY A 115 -6.88 -1.60 11.01
N GLN A 116 -6.97 -2.62 10.15
CA GLN A 116 -6.04 -3.76 10.15
C GLN A 116 -4.66 -3.42 9.60
N ILE A 117 -4.60 -2.48 8.66
CA ILE A 117 -3.35 -2.04 8.03
C ILE A 117 -2.36 -1.49 9.05
N LEU A 118 -2.84 -0.84 10.12
CA LEU A 118 -2.00 -0.37 11.22
C LEU A 118 -1.29 -1.51 11.95
N GLY A 119 -1.98 -2.64 12.14
CA GLY A 119 -1.37 -3.85 12.71
C GLY A 119 -0.30 -4.41 11.78
N GLN A 120 -0.61 -4.51 10.48
CA GLN A 120 0.32 -5.03 9.47
C GLN A 120 1.58 -4.17 9.33
N ILE A 121 1.44 -2.84 9.31
CA ILE A 121 2.59 -1.91 9.31
C ILE A 121 3.45 -2.08 10.56
N LYS A 122 2.83 -2.25 11.72
CA LYS A 122 3.54 -2.49 12.99
C LYS A 122 4.32 -3.82 12.93
N ASP A 123 3.71 -4.87 12.41
CA ASP A 123 4.34 -6.19 12.31
C ASP A 123 5.48 -6.18 11.27
N SER A 124 5.31 -5.51 10.13
CA SER A 124 6.36 -5.26 9.14
C SER A 124 7.56 -4.52 9.73
N LEU A 125 7.30 -3.48 10.53
CA LEU A 125 8.37 -2.75 11.21
C LEU A 125 9.09 -3.64 12.24
N ALA A 126 8.34 -4.38 13.05
CA ALA A 126 8.91 -5.29 14.05
C ALA A 126 9.81 -6.34 13.38
N ARG A 127 9.39 -6.88 12.23
CA ARG A 127 10.19 -7.83 11.46
C ARG A 127 11.49 -7.21 10.94
N ALA A 128 11.41 -6.00 10.37
CA ALA A 128 12.59 -5.30 9.87
C ALA A 128 13.58 -4.94 11.00
N GLN A 129 13.08 -4.62 12.20
CA GLN A 129 13.88 -4.40 13.41
C GLN A 129 14.56 -5.67 13.92
N GLU A 130 13.83 -6.79 14.00
CA GLU A 130 14.37 -8.09 14.39
C GLU A 130 15.50 -8.55 13.47
N LEU A 131 15.35 -8.29 12.16
CA LEU A 131 16.35 -8.61 11.15
C LEU A 131 17.45 -7.55 11.01
N GLN A 132 17.39 -6.46 11.77
CA GLN A 132 18.33 -5.33 11.70
C GLN A 132 18.45 -4.73 10.29
N THR A 133 17.35 -4.73 9.53
CA THR A 133 17.28 -4.16 8.17
C THR A 133 16.64 -2.77 8.17
N ALA A 134 15.82 -2.43 9.17
CA ALA A 134 15.36 -1.07 9.39
C ALA A 134 16.37 -0.28 10.23
N GLY A 135 17.01 0.72 9.62
CA GLY A 135 17.85 1.68 10.33
C GLY A 135 17.03 2.84 10.88
N LYS A 136 17.65 4.01 11.03
CA LYS A 136 16.99 5.15 11.70
C LYS A 136 15.86 5.72 10.84
N LEU A 137 16.07 5.85 9.53
CA LEU A 137 15.11 6.51 8.64
C LEU A 137 13.80 5.73 8.58
N LEU A 138 13.86 4.44 8.28
CA LEU A 138 12.66 3.59 8.18
C LEU A 138 11.98 3.41 9.54
N ASN A 139 12.75 3.33 10.64
CA ASN A 139 12.16 3.28 11.99
C ASN A 139 11.34 4.54 12.31
N GLU A 140 11.90 5.73 12.09
CA GLU A 140 11.20 6.98 12.33
C GLU A 140 9.96 7.13 11.43
N LEU A 141 10.11 6.78 10.14
CA LEU A 141 9.04 6.83 9.15
C LEU A 141 7.85 5.93 9.52
N PHE A 142 8.07 4.64 9.78
CA PHE A 142 6.99 3.70 10.10
C PHE A 142 6.32 4.02 11.45
N GLN A 143 7.10 4.46 12.44
CA GLN A 143 6.52 4.91 13.71
C GLN A 143 5.66 6.17 13.53
N GLN A 144 6.08 7.10 12.69
CA GLN A 144 5.24 8.26 12.37
C GLN A 144 3.98 7.84 11.61
N ALA A 145 4.09 6.95 10.62
CA ALA A 145 2.94 6.42 9.89
C ALA A 145 1.89 5.80 10.84
N LEU A 146 2.32 5.02 11.83
CA LEU A 146 1.43 4.45 12.85
C LEU A 146 0.74 5.50 13.72
N ARG A 147 1.41 6.62 14.03
CA ARG A 147 0.79 7.73 14.78
C ARG A 147 -0.21 8.49 13.91
N VAL A 148 0.15 8.79 12.67
CA VAL A 148 -0.69 9.50 11.71
C VAL A 148 -1.96 8.71 11.42
N GLY A 149 -1.83 7.41 11.17
CA GLY A 149 -3.01 6.56 10.94
C GLY A 149 -3.91 6.47 12.17
N LYS A 150 -3.37 6.28 13.38
CA LYS A 150 -4.18 6.31 14.63
C LYS A 150 -4.90 7.65 14.81
N ARG A 151 -4.20 8.75 14.54
CA ARG A 151 -4.75 10.10 14.61
C ARG A 151 -5.92 10.27 13.64
N ALA A 152 -5.74 9.87 12.38
CA ALA A 152 -6.79 9.92 11.36
C ALA A 152 -8.04 9.12 11.76
N HIS A 153 -7.88 7.90 12.28
CA HIS A 153 -9.01 7.07 12.74
C HIS A 153 -9.71 7.71 13.95
N SER A 154 -8.97 8.40 14.84
CA SER A 154 -9.57 9.06 16.01
C SER A 154 -10.21 10.44 15.74
N GLU A 155 -9.69 11.19 14.75
CA GLU A 155 -10.10 12.58 14.47
C GLU A 155 -11.11 12.68 13.31
N THR A 156 -11.38 11.59 12.58
CA THR A 156 -12.25 11.58 11.40
C THR A 156 -13.32 10.50 11.48
N GLY A 157 -14.32 10.57 10.60
CA GLY A 157 -15.34 9.53 10.46
C GLY A 157 -14.90 8.30 9.67
N ILE A 158 -13.61 8.21 9.29
CA ILE A 158 -13.13 7.17 8.37
C ILE A 158 -13.36 5.75 8.89
N ASP A 159 -13.43 5.55 10.22
CA ASP A 159 -13.73 4.25 10.86
C ASP A 159 -15.19 3.80 10.63
N ARG A 160 -16.13 4.74 10.50
CA ARG A 160 -17.52 4.40 10.13
C ARG A 160 -17.63 3.94 8.70
N ALA A 161 -16.70 4.41 7.89
CA ALA A 161 -16.52 4.10 6.50
C ALA A 161 -15.77 2.77 6.32
N GLY A 162 -14.80 2.51 7.20
CA GLY A 162 -14.02 1.28 7.32
C GLY A 162 -14.61 0.29 8.30
N GLN A 163 -15.87 -0.12 8.08
CA GLN A 163 -16.32 -1.37 8.69
C GLN A 163 -15.30 -2.47 8.37
N SER A 164 -14.99 -3.33 9.35
CA SER A 164 -14.11 -4.50 9.13
C SER A 164 -14.49 -5.20 7.82
N LEU A 165 -13.51 -5.60 7.00
CA LEU A 165 -13.72 -6.41 5.78
C LEU A 165 -14.70 -7.57 6.01
N VAL A 166 -14.66 -8.15 7.22
CA VAL A 166 -15.61 -9.18 7.66
C VAL A 166 -17.04 -8.63 7.71
N THR A 167 -17.28 -7.52 8.41
CA THR A 167 -18.61 -6.95 8.58
C THR A 167 -19.19 -6.54 7.24
N PHE A 168 -18.40 -5.85 6.41
CA PHE A 168 -18.79 -5.49 5.06
C PHE A 168 -19.06 -6.75 4.20
N GLY A 169 -18.23 -7.78 4.33
CA GLY A 169 -18.45 -9.10 3.73
C GLY A 169 -19.80 -9.73 4.10
N LEU A 170 -20.16 -9.67 5.38
CA LEU A 170 -21.46 -10.17 5.87
C LEU A 170 -22.64 -9.31 5.36
N GLU A 171 -22.48 -7.99 5.29
CA GLU A 171 -23.49 -7.09 4.70
C GLU A 171 -23.72 -7.42 3.22
N GLN A 172 -22.63 -7.63 2.47
CA GLN A 172 -22.71 -8.06 1.08
C GLN A 172 -23.44 -9.41 0.99
N LEU A 173 -23.09 -10.40 1.82
CA LEU A 173 -23.77 -11.71 1.85
C LEU A 173 -25.26 -11.62 2.21
N ALA A 174 -25.66 -10.66 3.05
CA ALA A 174 -27.04 -10.49 3.52
C ALA A 174 -28.00 -9.84 2.49
N VAL A 175 -27.50 -9.38 1.32
CA VAL A 175 -28.30 -8.80 0.21
C VAL A 175 -29.26 -7.70 0.71
N GLY A 176 -28.79 -6.79 1.57
CA GLY A 176 -29.60 -5.68 2.06
C GLY A 176 -30.55 -6.00 3.23
N ALA A 177 -30.55 -7.24 3.73
CA ALA A 177 -31.09 -7.53 5.06
C ALA A 177 -30.13 -7.04 6.15
N ALA A 178 -30.66 -6.66 7.32
CA ALA A 178 -29.83 -6.37 8.48
C ALA A 178 -29.06 -7.64 8.88
N VAL A 179 -27.73 -7.56 8.95
CA VAL A 179 -26.84 -8.70 9.25
C VAL A 179 -27.30 -9.49 10.49
N PRO A 180 -27.74 -8.86 11.61
CA PRO A 180 -28.20 -9.61 12.77
C PRO A 180 -29.46 -10.46 12.53
N ASP A 181 -30.38 -9.98 11.70
CA ASP A 181 -31.61 -10.72 11.38
C ASP A 181 -31.32 -11.83 10.36
N TRP A 182 -30.42 -11.58 9.41
CA TRP A 182 -29.95 -12.58 8.46
C TRP A 182 -29.14 -13.69 9.13
N ALA A 183 -28.26 -13.36 10.08
CA ALA A 183 -27.38 -14.31 10.74
C ALA A 183 -28.10 -15.17 11.79
N ARG A 184 -29.23 -14.70 12.33
CA ARG A 184 -29.96 -15.36 13.41
C ARG A 184 -30.28 -16.82 13.08
N GLY A 185 -29.86 -17.73 13.96
CA GLY A 185 -30.15 -19.17 13.85
C GLY A 185 -29.28 -19.93 12.84
N LYS A 186 -28.42 -19.26 12.07
CA LYS A 186 -27.51 -19.90 11.11
C LYS A 186 -26.33 -20.57 11.80
N LYS A 187 -25.78 -21.60 11.15
CA LYS A 187 -24.53 -22.25 11.56
C LYS A 187 -23.36 -21.72 10.75
N ALA A 188 -22.32 -21.26 11.42
CA ALA A 188 -21.13 -20.72 10.80
C ALA A 188 -19.95 -21.69 10.90
N LEU A 189 -19.22 -21.87 9.80
CA LEU A 189 -17.92 -22.54 9.76
C LEU A 189 -16.84 -21.50 9.47
N VAL A 190 -15.87 -21.36 10.36
CA VAL A 190 -14.71 -20.49 10.18
C VAL A 190 -13.48 -21.37 9.93
N ILE A 191 -12.85 -21.19 8.77
CA ILE A 191 -11.65 -21.91 8.37
C ILE A 191 -10.44 -21.00 8.57
N GLY A 192 -9.58 -21.41 9.49
CA GLY A 192 -8.45 -20.65 10.01
C GLY A 192 -8.64 -20.24 11.47
N ALA A 193 -7.51 -19.95 12.13
CA ALA A 193 -7.48 -19.42 13.50
C ALA A 193 -6.51 -18.23 13.62
N GLY A 194 -6.35 -17.47 12.53
CA GLY A 194 -5.54 -16.25 12.50
C GLY A 194 -6.25 -15.07 13.15
N SER A 195 -5.64 -13.88 13.10
CA SER A 195 -6.27 -12.64 13.53
C SER A 195 -7.57 -12.36 12.76
N MET A 196 -7.56 -12.55 11.44
CA MET A 196 -8.73 -12.42 10.57
C MET A 196 -9.84 -13.41 10.90
N SER A 197 -9.51 -14.70 11.04
CA SER A 197 -10.47 -15.73 11.43
C SER A 197 -11.06 -15.47 12.82
N SER A 198 -10.24 -14.95 13.75
CA SER A 198 -10.69 -14.59 15.10
C SER A 198 -11.68 -13.43 15.09
N LEU A 199 -11.39 -12.40 14.28
CA LEU A 199 -12.31 -11.27 14.07
C LEU A 199 -13.59 -11.73 13.36
N ALA A 200 -13.48 -12.62 12.36
CA ALA A 200 -14.61 -13.21 11.66
C ALA A 200 -15.53 -13.97 12.61
N ALA A 201 -14.96 -14.87 13.39
CA ALA A 201 -15.70 -15.65 14.38
C ALA A 201 -16.37 -14.76 15.44
N ALA A 202 -15.66 -13.75 15.96
CA ALA A 202 -16.23 -12.81 16.93
C ALA A 202 -17.35 -11.94 16.31
N THR A 203 -17.21 -11.55 15.05
CA THR A 203 -18.22 -10.73 14.34
C THR A 203 -19.47 -11.55 14.06
N LEU A 204 -19.32 -12.79 13.60
CA LEU A 204 -20.43 -13.74 13.42
C LEU A 204 -21.15 -14.01 14.75
N ALA A 205 -20.41 -14.21 15.83
CA ALA A 205 -21.00 -14.42 17.15
C ALA A 205 -21.84 -13.21 17.61
N ARG A 206 -21.31 -11.99 17.48
CA ARG A 206 -22.06 -10.74 17.74
C ARG A 206 -23.25 -10.55 16.80
N ALA A 207 -23.18 -11.05 15.57
CA ALA A 207 -24.29 -11.03 14.62
C ALA A 207 -25.42 -12.01 15.01
N GLY A 208 -25.20 -12.93 15.95
CA GLY A 208 -26.26 -13.80 16.48
C GLY A 208 -26.44 -15.13 15.74
N VAL A 209 -25.39 -15.65 15.11
CA VAL A 209 -25.38 -17.06 14.63
C VAL A 209 -25.66 -18.02 15.79
N ALA A 210 -26.16 -19.23 15.52
CA ALA A 210 -26.45 -20.21 16.58
C ALA A 210 -25.19 -21.00 16.99
N GLU A 211 -24.35 -21.31 16.01
CA GLU A 211 -23.16 -22.15 16.19
C GLU A 211 -22.00 -21.59 15.38
N VAL A 212 -20.80 -21.55 15.97
CA VAL A 212 -19.53 -21.24 15.31
C VAL A 212 -18.61 -22.46 15.42
N VAL A 213 -18.37 -23.11 14.30
CA VAL A 213 -17.40 -24.20 14.18
C VAL A 213 -16.10 -23.62 13.66
N VAL A 214 -14.98 -23.86 14.35
CA VAL A 214 -13.66 -23.37 13.93
C VAL A 214 -12.81 -24.55 13.48
N ALA A 215 -12.37 -24.52 12.23
CA ALA A 215 -11.42 -25.48 11.67
C ALA A 215 -10.06 -24.83 11.48
N ASN A 216 -8.97 -25.51 11.85
CA ASN A 216 -7.62 -25.00 11.58
C ASN A 216 -6.62 -26.14 11.42
N ARG A 217 -5.57 -25.91 10.62
CA ARG A 217 -4.48 -26.89 10.43
C ARG A 217 -3.81 -27.29 11.75
N THR A 218 -3.62 -26.31 12.65
CA THR A 218 -3.16 -26.54 14.02
C THR A 218 -4.38 -26.54 14.93
N PHE A 219 -4.81 -27.71 15.37
CA PHE A 219 -6.06 -27.91 16.10
C PHE A 219 -6.12 -27.10 17.41
N GLU A 220 -5.01 -27.00 18.15
CA GLU A 220 -4.96 -26.26 19.42
C GLU A 220 -5.27 -24.77 19.27
N ARG A 221 -5.00 -24.18 18.09
CA ARG A 221 -5.35 -22.78 17.80
C ARG A 221 -6.86 -22.62 17.61
N ALA A 222 -7.51 -23.60 16.95
CA ALA A 222 -8.96 -23.61 16.81
C ALA A 222 -9.64 -23.79 18.17
N GLU A 223 -9.14 -24.69 19.01
CA GLU A 223 -9.65 -24.89 20.38
C GLU A 223 -9.56 -23.62 21.22
N ARG A 224 -8.42 -22.92 21.13
CA ARG A 224 -8.24 -21.65 21.84
C ARG A 224 -9.26 -20.60 21.38
N LEU A 225 -9.46 -20.44 20.08
CA LEU A 225 -10.43 -19.48 19.56
C LEU A 225 -11.87 -19.84 19.98
N ALA A 226 -12.25 -21.12 19.86
CA ALA A 226 -13.57 -21.59 20.31
C ALA A 226 -13.79 -21.30 21.81
N ARG A 227 -12.77 -21.50 22.65
CA ARG A 227 -12.84 -21.19 24.09
C ARG A 227 -13.04 -19.70 24.37
N ILE A 228 -12.29 -18.84 23.67
CA ILE A 228 -12.42 -17.38 23.80
C ILE A 228 -13.86 -16.93 23.46
N LEU A 229 -14.49 -17.55 22.46
CA LEU A 229 -15.87 -17.22 22.07
C LEU A 229 -16.91 -17.64 23.12
N LEU A 230 -16.66 -18.74 23.83
CA LEU A 230 -17.52 -19.24 24.91
C LEU A 230 -17.37 -18.43 26.22
N GLU A 231 -16.17 -17.91 26.48
CA GLU A 231 -15.87 -17.10 27.68
C GLU A 231 -16.36 -15.65 27.56
N ALA A 232 -16.78 -15.21 26.37
CA ALA A 232 -17.33 -13.86 26.17
C ALA A 232 -18.76 -13.77 26.74
N ASP A 233 -18.91 -13.02 27.85
CA ASP A 233 -20.11 -12.88 28.70
C ASP A 233 -21.44 -12.50 28.00
N ASP A 234 -21.44 -12.18 26.71
CA ASP A 234 -22.57 -11.62 25.96
C ASP A 234 -23.13 -12.53 24.84
N ASN A 235 -22.58 -13.75 24.67
CA ASN A 235 -22.90 -14.60 23.52
C ASN A 235 -23.70 -15.86 23.90
N THR A 236 -24.90 -15.99 23.34
CA THR A 236 -25.68 -17.26 23.31
C THR A 236 -25.15 -18.26 22.27
N VAL A 237 -23.97 -18.01 21.71
CA VAL A 237 -23.36 -18.80 20.64
C VAL A 237 -22.74 -20.07 21.20
N THR A 238 -23.03 -21.19 20.56
CA THR A 238 -22.26 -22.41 20.76
C THR A 238 -20.99 -22.34 19.90
N ALA A 239 -19.82 -22.62 20.47
CA ALA A 239 -18.57 -22.65 19.70
C ALA A 239 -17.82 -23.96 19.94
N ARG A 240 -17.29 -24.55 18.86
CA ARG A 240 -16.47 -25.77 18.93
C ARG A 240 -15.37 -25.78 17.89
N ALA A 241 -14.27 -26.45 18.20
CA ALA A 241 -13.18 -26.68 17.26
C ALA A 241 -13.34 -28.04 16.57
N VAL A 242 -12.94 -28.11 15.31
CA VAL A 242 -12.83 -29.35 14.53
C VAL A 242 -11.46 -29.44 13.87
N PRO A 243 -10.94 -30.66 13.67
CA PRO A 243 -9.74 -30.85 12.85
C PRO A 243 -10.03 -30.53 11.37
N MET A 244 -8.96 -30.26 10.61
CA MET A 244 -9.06 -29.79 9.23
C MET A 244 -9.68 -30.81 8.27
N ASP A 245 -9.51 -32.10 8.55
CA ASP A 245 -10.09 -33.21 7.78
C ASP A 245 -11.63 -33.29 7.90
N ALA A 246 -12.19 -32.80 8.99
CA ALA A 246 -13.64 -32.73 9.21
C ALA A 246 -14.33 -31.58 8.45
N VAL A 247 -13.58 -30.69 7.77
CA VAL A 247 -14.15 -29.55 7.04
C VAL A 247 -15.18 -30.00 6.00
N ALA A 248 -14.92 -31.08 5.26
CA ALA A 248 -15.83 -31.59 4.24
C ALA A 248 -17.22 -31.95 4.80
N ASP A 249 -17.24 -32.62 5.95
CA ASP A 249 -18.50 -32.98 6.63
C ASP A 249 -19.21 -31.75 7.19
N GLU A 250 -18.47 -30.80 7.76
CA GLU A 250 -19.04 -29.58 8.34
C GLU A 250 -19.61 -28.63 7.27
N LEU A 251 -19.07 -28.62 6.04
CA LEU A 251 -19.62 -27.84 4.92
C LEU A 251 -21.07 -28.25 4.61
N THR A 252 -21.44 -29.52 4.84
CA THR A 252 -22.83 -29.98 4.63
C THR A 252 -23.80 -29.41 5.68
N ARG A 253 -23.28 -28.91 6.82
CA ARG A 253 -24.07 -28.45 7.97
C ARG A 253 -24.05 -26.93 8.14
N ALA A 254 -23.04 -26.26 7.62
CA ALA A 254 -22.84 -24.83 7.75
C ALA A 254 -23.71 -24.03 6.79
N ASP A 255 -24.36 -22.96 7.23
CA ASP A 255 -25.08 -22.03 6.35
C ASP A 255 -24.18 -20.94 5.80
N VAL A 256 -23.20 -20.52 6.60
CA VAL A 256 -22.17 -19.54 6.23
C VAL A 256 -20.79 -20.10 6.50
N VAL A 257 -19.89 -19.96 5.53
CA VAL A 257 -18.49 -20.34 5.64
C VAL A 257 -17.64 -19.08 5.50
N VAL A 258 -16.69 -18.89 6.41
CA VAL A 258 -15.70 -17.81 6.30
C VAL A 258 -14.31 -18.43 6.27
N SER A 259 -13.57 -18.22 5.18
CA SER A 259 -12.21 -18.70 5.04
C SER A 259 -11.22 -17.53 5.12
N CYS A 260 -10.24 -17.64 6.01
CA CYS A 260 -9.16 -16.66 6.17
C CYS A 260 -7.85 -17.36 6.54
N THR A 261 -7.41 -18.34 5.76
CA THR A 261 -6.16 -19.06 6.02
C THR A 261 -4.96 -18.39 5.34
N GLY A 262 -3.76 -18.75 5.79
CA GLY A 262 -2.50 -18.41 5.13
C GLY A 262 -1.98 -19.55 4.25
N ALA A 263 -2.87 -20.38 3.70
CA ALA A 263 -2.47 -21.47 2.83
C ALA A 263 -1.95 -20.95 1.48
N THR A 264 -0.93 -21.60 0.93
CA THR A 264 -0.35 -21.26 -0.38
C THR A 264 -1.12 -21.92 -1.54
N GLY A 265 -2.38 -22.26 -1.35
CA GLY A 265 -3.21 -23.01 -2.30
C GLY A 265 -4.64 -23.20 -1.80
N LEU A 266 -5.50 -23.72 -2.68
CA LEU A 266 -6.93 -23.86 -2.40
C LEU A 266 -7.20 -24.78 -1.21
N VAL A 267 -7.96 -24.27 -0.25
CA VAL A 267 -8.50 -25.00 0.89
C VAL A 267 -9.85 -25.63 0.51
N LEU A 268 -10.66 -24.93 -0.28
CA LEU A 268 -11.95 -25.37 -0.76
C LEU A 268 -11.99 -25.36 -2.29
N THR A 269 -12.03 -26.55 -2.89
CA THR A 269 -12.22 -26.70 -4.33
C THR A 269 -13.70 -26.54 -4.71
N ALA A 270 -13.98 -26.17 -5.97
CA ALA A 270 -15.35 -26.10 -6.45
C ALA A 270 -16.08 -27.46 -6.36
N GLU A 271 -15.38 -28.57 -6.56
CA GLU A 271 -15.92 -29.93 -6.38
C GLU A 271 -16.33 -30.20 -4.93
N ALA A 272 -15.50 -29.83 -3.95
CA ALA A 272 -15.83 -30.01 -2.53
C ALA A 272 -17.07 -29.19 -2.13
N VAL A 273 -17.16 -27.96 -2.62
CA VAL A 273 -18.34 -27.09 -2.40
C VAL A 273 -19.58 -27.67 -3.09
N ALA A 274 -19.45 -28.18 -4.31
CA ALA A 274 -20.54 -28.82 -5.02
C ALA A 274 -21.06 -30.04 -4.25
N HIS A 275 -20.19 -30.96 -3.84
CA HIS A 275 -20.56 -32.12 -3.04
C HIS A 275 -21.24 -31.76 -1.72
N ALA A 276 -20.79 -30.68 -1.06
CA ALA A 276 -21.44 -30.21 0.16
C ALA A 276 -22.89 -29.75 -0.10
N VAL A 277 -23.13 -29.06 -1.22
CA VAL A 277 -24.47 -28.62 -1.63
C VAL A 277 -25.34 -29.81 -2.06
N GLU A 278 -24.79 -30.79 -2.75
CA GLU A 278 -25.49 -32.05 -3.09
C GLU A 278 -25.90 -32.80 -1.83
N GLY A 279 -24.99 -32.95 -0.85
CA GLY A 279 -25.27 -33.57 0.44
C GLY A 279 -26.37 -32.88 1.24
N ARG A 280 -26.60 -31.58 0.99
CA ARG A 280 -27.65 -30.78 1.63
C ARG A 280 -29.01 -30.86 0.94
N THR A 281 -29.00 -30.84 -0.38
CA THR A 281 -30.21 -30.73 -1.20
C THR A 281 -30.70 -32.07 -1.75
N GLY A 282 -29.85 -33.10 -1.71
CA GLY A 282 -30.10 -34.42 -2.30
C GLY A 282 -30.10 -34.43 -3.83
N HIS A 283 -29.70 -33.33 -4.48
CA HIS A 283 -29.71 -33.17 -5.94
C HIS A 283 -28.34 -32.68 -6.43
N PRO A 284 -27.89 -33.10 -7.63
CA PRO A 284 -26.66 -32.59 -8.23
C PRO A 284 -26.68 -31.06 -8.38
N VAL A 285 -25.57 -30.39 -8.10
CA VAL A 285 -25.49 -28.93 -8.28
C VAL A 285 -25.50 -28.61 -9.77
N ALA A 286 -26.47 -27.82 -10.20
CA ALA A 286 -26.46 -27.27 -11.55
C ALA A 286 -25.38 -26.18 -11.64
N GLU A 287 -24.42 -26.34 -12.57
CA GLU A 287 -23.58 -25.21 -12.97
C GLU A 287 -24.44 -24.20 -13.73
N THR A 288 -24.44 -22.94 -13.28
CA THR A 288 -25.08 -21.86 -14.02
C THR A 288 -24.22 -21.52 -15.24
N GLY A 289 -24.40 -22.28 -16.32
CA GLY A 289 -23.78 -22.00 -17.60
C GLY A 289 -24.41 -20.78 -18.26
N PHE A 290 -23.63 -19.72 -18.48
CA PHE A 290 -23.61 -19.22 -19.84
C PHE A 290 -22.93 -20.32 -20.66
N THR A 291 -23.58 -20.80 -21.71
CA THR A 291 -22.96 -21.71 -22.68
C THR A 291 -21.58 -21.19 -23.01
N ALA A 292 -20.54 -21.97 -22.72
CA ALA A 292 -19.21 -21.70 -23.24
C ALA A 292 -19.38 -21.39 -24.73
N VAL A 293 -18.95 -20.20 -25.15
CA VAL A 293 -18.73 -19.97 -26.57
C VAL A 293 -17.73 -21.06 -26.95
N LYS A 294 -18.22 -22.08 -27.65
CA LYS A 294 -17.40 -23.12 -28.26
C LYS A 294 -16.23 -22.38 -28.88
N PRO A 295 -14.95 -22.69 -28.56
CA PRO A 295 -13.84 -22.01 -29.19
C PRO A 295 -14.09 -22.18 -30.68
N ALA A 296 -14.35 -21.06 -31.36
CA ALA A 296 -14.56 -21.10 -32.79
C ALA A 296 -13.33 -21.83 -33.33
N ALA A 297 -13.56 -22.91 -34.08
CA ALA A 297 -12.48 -23.62 -34.75
C ALA A 297 -11.58 -22.57 -35.40
N PRO A 298 -10.24 -22.67 -35.28
CA PRO A 298 -9.34 -21.65 -35.78
C PRO A 298 -9.71 -21.39 -37.23
N GLN A 299 -10.32 -20.23 -37.47
CA GLN A 299 -10.72 -19.85 -38.81
C GLN A 299 -9.40 -19.68 -39.55
N ARG A 300 -9.23 -20.46 -40.62
CA ARG A 300 -8.08 -20.32 -41.50
C ARG A 300 -7.98 -18.84 -41.89
N PRO A 301 -6.77 -18.25 -41.91
CA PRO A 301 -6.61 -16.89 -42.38
C PRO A 301 -7.14 -16.85 -43.82
N THR A 302 -8.28 -16.22 -44.02
CA THR A 302 -8.81 -16.00 -45.36
C THR A 302 -7.92 -14.96 -46.00
N GLY A 303 -7.03 -15.44 -46.86
CA GLY A 303 -6.19 -14.62 -47.70
C GLY A 303 -7.01 -13.67 -48.57
N LEU A 304 -6.33 -12.61 -48.98
CA LEU A 304 -6.72 -11.62 -49.97
C LEU A 304 -7.47 -12.27 -51.15
N GLY A 305 -8.76 -11.97 -51.29
CA GLY A 305 -9.59 -12.42 -52.40
C GLY A 305 -10.87 -11.61 -52.44
N ALA A 306 -11.01 -10.85 -53.52
CA ALA A 306 -12.16 -9.99 -53.83
C ALA A 306 -13.46 -10.79 -53.93
N ASP A 307 -14.55 -10.28 -53.33
CA ASP A 307 -15.94 -10.56 -53.73
C ASP A 307 -16.93 -9.57 -53.07
N ASP A 308 -17.27 -8.53 -53.83
CA ASP A 308 -18.57 -7.85 -54.08
C ASP A 308 -19.75 -7.82 -53.08
N ASN A 309 -19.59 -8.00 -51.75
CA ASN A 309 -20.71 -7.66 -50.84
C ASN A 309 -20.35 -7.26 -49.40
N CYS A 310 -19.39 -6.35 -49.23
CA CYS A 310 -19.15 -5.67 -47.95
C CYS A 310 -19.71 -4.22 -48.03
N PRO A 311 -20.58 -3.78 -47.10
CA PRO A 311 -21.18 -2.44 -47.17
C PRO A 311 -20.25 -1.30 -46.71
N LEU A 312 -18.93 -1.52 -46.69
CA LEU A 312 -17.93 -0.55 -46.27
C LEU A 312 -16.86 -0.41 -47.36
N ASP A 313 -16.97 0.65 -48.16
CA ASP A 313 -15.94 1.07 -49.09
C ASP A 313 -14.82 1.81 -48.33
N LEU A 314 -13.78 1.06 -47.95
CA LEU A 314 -12.61 1.57 -47.24
C LEU A 314 -11.65 2.38 -48.15
N ALA A 315 -11.93 2.53 -49.45
CA ALA A 315 -11.12 3.36 -50.34
C ALA A 315 -11.52 4.86 -50.29
N ALA A 316 -12.65 5.21 -49.68
CA ALA A 316 -13.15 6.58 -49.59
C ALA A 316 -12.77 7.34 -48.30
N VAL A 317 -12.04 6.70 -47.37
CA VAL A 317 -11.59 7.36 -46.13
C VAL A 317 -10.29 8.10 -46.41
N GLN A 318 -10.36 9.44 -46.51
CA GLN A 318 -9.18 10.30 -46.55
C GLN A 318 -8.25 10.06 -45.34
N PRO A 319 -6.92 10.21 -45.48
CA PRO A 319 -5.94 9.74 -44.51
C PRO A 319 -5.90 10.66 -43.30
N GLY A 320 -6.83 10.47 -42.37
CA GLY A 320 -6.92 11.24 -41.12
C GLY A 320 -7.06 10.40 -39.86
N PHE A 321 -7.19 9.08 -39.99
CA PHE A 321 -7.34 8.17 -38.84
C PHE A 321 -6.22 7.13 -38.86
N SER A 322 -5.12 7.44 -38.18
CA SER A 322 -4.02 6.49 -37.96
C SER A 322 -4.34 5.62 -36.75
N VAL A 323 -4.68 4.35 -37.00
CA VAL A 323 -4.54 3.26 -36.04
C VAL A 323 -3.12 2.73 -36.19
N MET A 324 -2.13 3.44 -35.62
CA MET A 324 -0.76 2.93 -35.42
C MET A 324 -0.15 3.63 -34.20
N GLY A 325 -0.32 3.03 -33.03
CA GLY A 325 0.21 3.49 -31.74
C GLY A 325 1.71 3.32 -31.55
N GLU A 326 2.45 2.81 -32.53
CA GLU A 326 3.91 2.60 -32.41
C GLU A 326 4.76 3.52 -33.30
N ALA A 327 4.17 4.24 -34.26
CA ALA A 327 4.94 5.13 -35.15
C ALA A 327 4.92 6.62 -34.75
N ALA A 328 4.14 7.00 -33.73
CA ALA A 328 3.93 8.41 -33.37
C ALA A 328 4.97 9.01 -32.40
N VAL A 329 5.91 8.20 -31.85
CA VAL A 329 6.89 8.66 -30.85
C VAL A 329 8.32 8.74 -31.41
N ALA A 330 8.55 8.25 -32.64
CA ALA A 330 9.85 8.34 -33.29
C ALA A 330 10.04 9.71 -33.97
N GLY A 331 10.29 10.75 -33.16
CA GLY A 331 10.69 12.07 -33.68
C GLY A 331 10.24 13.29 -32.87
N MET A 332 9.54 13.12 -31.75
CA MET A 332 9.12 14.25 -30.92
C MET A 332 10.22 14.63 -29.92
N ASP A 333 10.50 15.93 -29.80
CA ASP A 333 11.42 16.42 -28.78
C ASP A 333 10.80 16.33 -27.36
N ALA A 334 11.68 16.28 -26.36
CA ALA A 334 11.29 16.05 -24.97
C ALA A 334 10.36 17.14 -24.40
N ALA A 335 10.42 18.36 -24.94
CA ALA A 335 9.59 19.48 -24.50
C ALA A 335 8.11 19.31 -24.91
N THR A 336 7.86 18.66 -26.06
CA THR A 336 6.51 18.41 -26.56
C THR A 336 5.80 17.29 -25.79
N LEU A 337 6.55 16.33 -25.24
CA LEU A 337 6.03 15.26 -24.37
C LEU A 337 5.60 15.77 -22.99
N GLU A 338 6.31 16.77 -22.43
CA GLU A 338 5.95 17.38 -21.14
C GLU A 338 4.61 18.16 -21.21
N GLN A 339 4.28 18.77 -22.34
CA GLN A 339 3.01 19.48 -22.51
C GLN A 339 1.79 18.55 -22.57
N HIS A 340 1.92 17.35 -23.16
CA HIS A 340 0.84 16.37 -23.18
C HIS A 340 0.63 15.67 -21.83
N ALA A 341 1.69 15.48 -21.04
CA ALA A 341 1.59 14.92 -19.69
C ALA A 341 0.81 15.82 -18.71
N ALA A 342 0.76 17.14 -18.96
CA ALA A 342 0.03 18.10 -18.14
C ALA A 342 -1.50 17.94 -18.19
N TRP A 343 -2.06 17.22 -19.18
CA TRP A 343 -3.51 17.04 -19.33
C TRP A 343 -4.08 15.98 -18.37
N VAL A 344 -3.24 15.10 -17.82
CA VAL A 344 -3.64 14.00 -16.90
C VAL A 344 -3.57 14.43 -15.43
N ALA A 345 -2.89 15.53 -15.11
CA ALA A 345 -2.81 16.08 -13.76
C ALA A 345 -3.88 17.17 -13.55
N GLY A 346 -4.99 16.82 -12.93
CA GLY A 346 -5.93 17.81 -12.39
C GLY A 346 -5.25 18.65 -11.30
N GLY A 347 -4.79 19.85 -11.64
CA GLY A 347 -4.14 20.78 -10.71
C GLY A 347 -3.35 21.89 -11.41
N SER A 348 -4.05 22.97 -11.76
CA SER A 348 -3.64 24.07 -12.64
C SER A 348 -2.33 24.82 -12.29
N THR A 349 -1.49 25.02 -13.30
CA THR A 349 -1.06 26.37 -13.78
C THR A 349 -0.83 26.32 -15.31
N VAL A 350 -1.91 26.26 -16.08
CA VAL A 350 -1.85 26.51 -17.53
C VAL A 350 -1.86 28.02 -17.75
N ASP A 351 -0.87 28.54 -18.49
CA ASP A 351 -0.78 29.95 -18.86
C ASP A 351 -2.08 30.41 -19.54
N ARG A 352 -2.72 31.40 -18.93
CA ARG A 352 -4.11 31.78 -19.18
C ARG A 352 -4.20 32.80 -20.34
N ARG A 353 -3.46 32.59 -21.42
CA ARG A 353 -3.36 33.53 -22.56
C ARG A 353 -4.03 33.10 -23.85
N GLU A 354 -4.53 31.87 -23.96
CA GLU A 354 -5.32 31.43 -25.11
C GLU A 354 -6.66 30.83 -24.66
N ARG A 355 -7.60 31.70 -24.25
CA ARG A 355 -9.01 31.28 -24.18
C ARG A 355 -9.55 31.20 -25.61
N ARG A 356 -9.92 30.00 -26.06
CA ARG A 356 -10.77 29.83 -27.24
C ARG A 356 -12.08 30.58 -27.03
N SER A 357 -12.61 31.18 -28.09
CA SER A 357 -13.86 31.93 -27.99
C SER A 357 -15.04 30.96 -27.78
N PRO A 358 -16.10 31.37 -27.07
CA PRO A 358 -17.31 30.54 -26.89
C PRO A 358 -17.93 30.08 -28.21
N GLU A 359 -17.71 30.83 -29.28
CA GLU A 359 -18.17 30.51 -30.63
C GLU A 359 -17.40 29.33 -31.24
N ALA A 360 -16.08 29.27 -31.02
CA ALA A 360 -15.26 28.15 -31.47
C ALA A 360 -15.57 26.85 -30.71
N ASP A 361 -15.88 26.95 -29.41
CA ASP A 361 -16.32 25.80 -28.62
C ASP A 361 -17.71 25.31 -29.06
N ALA A 362 -18.62 26.22 -29.39
CA ALA A 362 -19.94 25.88 -29.90
C ALA A 362 -19.89 25.18 -31.28
N GLU A 363 -19.02 25.64 -32.19
CA GLU A 363 -18.79 24.97 -33.47
C GLU A 363 -18.23 23.56 -33.28
N LEU A 364 -17.29 23.38 -32.35
CA LEU A 364 -16.66 22.09 -32.11
C LEU A 364 -17.61 21.08 -31.44
N ILE A 365 -18.45 21.54 -30.50
CA ILE A 365 -19.53 20.74 -29.92
C ILE A 365 -20.54 20.33 -31.00
N THR A 366 -20.88 21.26 -31.91
CA THR A 366 -21.82 20.98 -33.01
C THR A 366 -21.22 19.99 -34.01
N ALA A 367 -19.93 20.12 -34.34
CA ALA A 367 -19.22 19.18 -35.21
C ALA A 367 -19.09 17.79 -34.57
N LEU A 368 -18.83 17.72 -33.25
CA LEU A 368 -18.75 16.46 -32.51
C LEU A 368 -20.13 15.78 -32.43
N ALA A 369 -21.20 16.55 -32.19
CA ALA A 369 -22.58 16.06 -32.17
C ALA A 369 -23.03 15.55 -33.54
N ALA A 370 -22.65 16.22 -34.64
CA ALA A 370 -22.91 15.77 -36.00
C ALA A 370 -22.13 14.48 -36.33
N THR A 371 -20.88 14.38 -35.87
CA THR A 371 -20.05 13.18 -36.05
C THR A 371 -20.65 11.98 -35.28
N ALA A 372 -21.10 12.20 -34.05
CA ALA A 372 -21.78 11.18 -33.24
C ALA A 372 -23.13 10.72 -33.83
N ALA A 373 -23.82 11.60 -34.58
CA ALA A 373 -25.04 11.23 -35.30
C ALA A 373 -24.75 10.37 -36.55
N THR A 374 -23.55 10.48 -37.13
CA THR A 374 -23.18 9.82 -38.40
C THR A 374 -22.49 8.46 -38.19
N VAL A 375 -21.75 8.29 -37.07
CA VAL A 375 -21.00 7.06 -36.75
C VAL A 375 -21.90 5.92 -36.24
N GLY A 376 -23.21 6.15 -36.14
CA GLY A 376 -24.14 5.18 -35.57
C GLY A 376 -23.99 5.17 -34.05
N ARG A 377 -25.12 5.17 -33.35
CA ARG A 377 -25.17 5.11 -31.89
C ARG A 377 -24.29 3.95 -31.42
N ILE A 378 -23.42 4.20 -30.43
CA ILE A 378 -22.88 3.15 -29.56
C ILE A 378 -24.07 2.25 -29.24
N PRO A 379 -24.02 0.93 -29.50
CA PRO A 379 -25.15 0.07 -29.20
C PRO A 379 -25.49 0.31 -27.74
N GLU A 380 -26.73 0.73 -27.47
CA GLU A 380 -27.25 0.81 -26.11
C GLU A 380 -26.75 -0.43 -25.38
N ARG A 381 -26.10 -0.26 -24.22
CA ARG A 381 -25.69 -1.37 -23.34
C ARG A 381 -26.81 -2.39 -23.41
N ARG A 382 -26.52 -3.55 -24.04
CA ARG A 382 -27.48 -4.65 -24.15
C ARG A 382 -28.00 -4.85 -22.75
N LYS A 383 -29.26 -4.47 -22.50
CA LYS A 383 -29.92 -4.70 -21.22
C LYS A 383 -29.65 -6.17 -20.94
N PRO A 384 -29.00 -6.55 -19.83
CA PRO A 384 -28.72 -7.95 -19.59
C PRO A 384 -30.05 -8.68 -19.76
N GLU A 385 -30.08 -9.68 -20.65
CA GLU A 385 -31.23 -10.57 -20.74
C GLU A 385 -31.56 -10.99 -19.30
N PRO A 386 -32.84 -10.99 -18.90
CA PRO A 386 -33.21 -11.38 -17.55
C PRO A 386 -32.61 -12.75 -17.30
N VAL A 387 -31.54 -12.77 -16.49
CA VAL A 387 -30.89 -14.00 -16.05
C VAL A 387 -32.02 -14.81 -15.44
N ALA A 388 -32.27 -16.00 -15.97
CA ALA A 388 -33.26 -16.93 -15.42
C ALA A 388 -33.13 -16.89 -13.89
N GLU A 389 -34.25 -16.65 -13.19
CA GLU A 389 -34.27 -16.44 -11.73
C GLU A 389 -33.34 -17.44 -11.06
N ARG A 390 -32.17 -16.96 -10.62
CA ARG A 390 -31.22 -17.79 -9.91
C ARG A 390 -31.93 -18.22 -8.62
N PRO A 391 -31.92 -19.52 -8.28
CA PRO A 391 -32.48 -19.97 -7.01
C PRO A 391 -31.83 -19.16 -5.89
N ALA A 392 -32.64 -18.67 -4.95
CA ALA A 392 -32.16 -17.87 -3.85
C ALA A 392 -31.01 -18.61 -3.14
N PRO A 393 -29.86 -17.94 -2.89
CA PRO A 393 -28.72 -18.61 -2.30
C PRO A 393 -29.07 -19.07 -0.88
N PHE A 394 -28.74 -20.33 -0.58
CA PHE A 394 -28.91 -20.92 0.74
C PHE A 394 -27.56 -21.26 1.39
N PHE A 395 -26.47 -21.26 0.59
CA PHE A 395 -25.11 -21.47 1.07
C PHE A 395 -24.24 -20.27 0.77
N PHE A 396 -23.63 -19.70 1.81
CA PHE A 396 -22.91 -18.43 1.75
C PHE A 396 -21.44 -18.67 2.08
N LEU A 397 -20.53 -18.20 1.23
CA LEU A 397 -19.09 -18.30 1.44
C LEU A 397 -18.47 -16.90 1.39
N LEU A 398 -17.64 -16.61 2.38
CA LEU A 398 -16.83 -15.40 2.47
C LEU A 398 -15.36 -15.80 2.40
N ASP A 399 -14.68 -15.46 1.32
CA ASP A 399 -13.24 -15.68 1.18
C ASP A 399 -12.47 -14.38 1.43
N LEU A 400 -11.70 -14.35 2.51
CA LEU A 400 -10.83 -13.22 2.88
C LEU A 400 -9.34 -13.63 2.88
N ALA A 401 -8.98 -14.75 2.25
CA ALA A 401 -7.60 -15.22 2.18
C ALA A 401 -6.86 -14.67 0.94
N MET A 402 -5.54 -14.55 1.06
CA MET A 402 -4.64 -14.25 -0.05
C MET A 402 -3.32 -15.01 0.12
N PRO A 403 -2.96 -15.95 -0.79
CA PRO A 403 -3.74 -16.41 -1.94
C PRO A 403 -5.13 -16.96 -1.57
N ARG A 404 -6.11 -16.95 -2.51
CA ARG A 404 -7.49 -17.37 -2.23
C ARG A 404 -7.55 -18.79 -1.65
N ASP A 405 -8.41 -18.96 -0.66
CA ASP A 405 -8.69 -20.27 -0.09
C ASP A 405 -9.74 -21.03 -0.91
N ILE A 406 -10.64 -20.31 -1.58
CA ILE A 406 -11.79 -20.86 -2.27
C ILE A 406 -11.63 -20.70 -3.78
N ASP A 407 -11.90 -21.79 -4.51
CA ASP A 407 -11.86 -21.78 -5.96
C ASP A 407 -12.89 -20.79 -6.55
N ALA A 408 -12.45 -19.88 -7.44
CA ALA A 408 -13.34 -18.95 -8.12
C ALA A 408 -14.41 -19.62 -8.99
N ALA A 409 -14.22 -20.89 -9.38
CA ALA A 409 -15.27 -21.65 -10.05
C ALA A 409 -16.55 -21.78 -9.19
N VAL A 410 -16.48 -21.60 -7.87
CA VAL A 410 -17.64 -21.59 -6.97
C VAL A 410 -18.66 -20.49 -7.32
N HIS A 411 -18.25 -19.37 -7.92
CA HIS A 411 -19.17 -18.32 -8.41
C HIS A 411 -20.21 -18.83 -9.42
N ARG A 412 -19.96 -19.98 -10.04
CA ARG A 412 -20.83 -20.60 -11.06
C ARG A 412 -21.84 -21.59 -10.48
N LEU A 413 -21.71 -22.00 -9.22
CA LEU A 413 -22.57 -23.01 -8.60
C LEU A 413 -23.94 -22.43 -8.23
N ALA A 414 -25.04 -23.08 -8.66
CA ALA A 414 -26.39 -22.65 -8.32
C ALA A 414 -26.67 -22.81 -6.81
N GLY A 415 -27.37 -21.83 -6.21
CA GLY A 415 -27.71 -21.84 -4.78
C GLY A 415 -26.56 -21.47 -3.84
N VAL A 416 -25.38 -21.19 -4.39
CA VAL A 416 -24.19 -20.75 -3.67
C VAL A 416 -23.93 -19.28 -3.92
N ARG A 417 -23.55 -18.54 -2.88
CA ARG A 417 -23.07 -17.17 -3.01
C ARG A 417 -21.70 -17.03 -2.39
N LEU A 418 -20.71 -16.79 -3.23
CA LEU A 418 -19.35 -16.44 -2.84
C LEU A 418 -19.20 -14.92 -2.86
N VAL A 419 -18.69 -14.37 -1.76
CA VAL A 419 -18.17 -13.01 -1.68
C VAL A 419 -16.69 -13.16 -1.36
N ASP A 420 -15.86 -12.74 -2.30
CA ASP A 420 -14.41 -12.70 -2.14
C ASP A 420 -13.94 -11.25 -1.99
N ILE A 421 -12.64 -11.09 -1.74
CA ILE A 421 -11.98 -9.79 -1.63
C ILE A 421 -12.25 -8.91 -2.87
N GLU A 422 -12.23 -9.47 -4.08
CA GLU A 422 -12.50 -8.75 -5.33
C GLU A 422 -13.94 -8.20 -5.39
N SER A 423 -14.92 -9.03 -5.06
CA SER A 423 -16.34 -8.65 -4.98
C SER A 423 -16.58 -7.52 -3.96
N LEU A 424 -15.81 -7.51 -2.85
CA LEU A 424 -15.88 -6.45 -1.85
C LEU A 424 -15.29 -5.14 -2.36
N ALA A 425 -14.17 -5.19 -3.10
CA ALA A 425 -13.57 -4.01 -3.71
C ALA A 425 -14.57 -3.24 -4.59
N GLU A 426 -15.29 -3.98 -5.44
CA GLU A 426 -16.27 -3.40 -6.37
C GLU A 426 -17.44 -2.75 -5.61
N ALA A 427 -17.96 -3.40 -4.57
CA ALA A 427 -19.08 -2.90 -3.80
C ALA A 427 -18.73 -1.69 -2.92
N SER A 428 -17.48 -1.57 -2.47
CA SER A 428 -17.02 -0.46 -1.62
C SER A 428 -16.86 0.86 -2.39
N ALA A 429 -16.73 0.83 -3.72
CA ALA A 429 -16.48 2.02 -4.53
C ALA A 429 -17.67 3.01 -4.59
N ASP A 430 -18.88 2.56 -4.25
CA ASP A 430 -20.13 3.33 -4.39
C ASP A 430 -20.58 4.08 -3.10
N ALA A 431 -19.80 4.03 -2.00
CA ALA A 431 -20.19 4.64 -0.71
C ALA A 431 -19.93 6.17 -0.63
N PRO A 432 -20.86 6.99 -0.09
CA PRO A 432 -20.70 8.44 0.03
C PRO A 432 -19.72 8.82 1.15
N MET A 433 -18.42 8.90 0.83
CA MET A 433 -17.32 9.04 1.80
C MET A 433 -16.39 10.26 1.54
N ALA A 434 -16.73 11.14 0.60
CA ALA A 434 -15.82 12.17 0.11
C ALA A 434 -15.31 13.14 1.19
N ALA A 435 -16.16 13.58 2.12
CA ALA A 435 -15.79 14.59 3.11
C ALA A 435 -14.80 14.08 4.18
N ASP A 436 -14.98 12.85 4.67
CA ASP A 436 -14.07 12.22 5.63
C ASP A 436 -12.72 11.90 4.98
N VAL A 437 -12.74 11.40 3.74
CA VAL A 437 -11.53 11.15 2.94
C VAL A 437 -10.73 12.44 2.72
N ASP A 438 -11.39 13.56 2.42
CA ASP A 438 -10.73 14.86 2.24
C ASP A 438 -10.16 15.42 3.56
N GLN A 439 -10.77 15.09 4.71
CA GLN A 439 -10.17 15.41 6.01
C GLN A 439 -8.91 14.59 6.28
N VAL A 440 -8.93 13.29 6.01
CA VAL A 440 -7.75 12.43 6.18
C VAL A 440 -6.61 12.84 5.24
N ARG A 441 -6.91 13.18 3.98
CA ARG A 441 -5.91 13.70 3.02
C ARG A 441 -5.22 14.96 3.53
N ARG A 442 -5.94 15.86 4.22
CA ARG A 442 -5.35 17.04 4.87
C ARG A 442 -4.42 16.65 6.01
N ILE A 443 -4.83 15.72 6.88
CA ILE A 443 -3.98 15.20 7.96
C ILE A 443 -2.68 14.62 7.37
N VAL A 444 -2.78 13.79 6.33
CA VAL A 444 -1.63 13.20 5.66
C VAL A 444 -0.71 14.29 5.09
N ALA A 445 -1.25 15.27 4.37
CA ALA A 445 -0.46 16.35 3.78
C ALA A 445 0.31 17.16 4.83
N ASP A 446 -0.33 17.53 5.94
CA ASP A 446 0.29 18.26 7.04
C ASP A 446 1.43 17.45 7.68
N GLU A 447 1.21 16.14 7.87
CA GLU A 447 2.19 15.24 8.50
C GLU A 447 3.37 14.93 7.58
N VAL A 448 3.16 14.81 6.27
CA VAL A 448 4.25 14.68 5.29
C VAL A 448 5.13 15.93 5.32
N ALA A 449 4.52 17.12 5.32
CA ALA A 449 5.25 18.38 5.40
C ALA A 449 6.07 18.49 6.71
N ALA A 450 5.46 18.11 7.83
CA ALA A 450 6.12 18.09 9.14
C ALA A 450 7.28 17.07 9.20
N PHE A 451 7.08 15.86 8.67
CA PHE A 451 8.10 14.82 8.62
C PHE A 451 9.28 15.22 7.74
N GLY A 452 9.02 15.74 6.54
CA GLY A 452 10.06 16.23 5.64
C GLY A 452 10.87 17.38 6.26
N ALA A 453 10.22 18.31 6.96
CA ALA A 453 10.89 19.38 7.69
C ALA A 453 11.80 18.85 8.81
N ALA A 454 11.33 17.86 9.58
CA ALA A 454 12.13 17.21 10.61
C ALA A 454 13.34 16.48 10.04
N LEU A 455 13.16 15.76 8.92
CA LEU A 455 14.24 15.05 8.24
C LEU A 455 15.32 16.01 7.74
N ARG A 456 14.94 17.11 7.07
CA ARG A 456 15.90 18.14 6.62
C ARG A 456 16.67 18.77 7.78
N ALA A 457 15.98 19.07 8.90
CA ALA A 457 16.64 19.59 10.09
C ALA A 457 17.64 18.59 10.71
N ALA A 458 17.34 17.29 10.66
CA ALA A 458 18.25 16.24 11.13
C ALA A 458 19.53 16.17 10.28
N HIS A 459 19.42 16.29 8.95
CA HIS A 459 20.57 16.27 8.02
C HIS A 459 21.58 17.41 8.25
N ILE A 460 21.12 18.55 8.77
CA ILE A 460 21.98 19.71 9.06
C ILE A 460 22.76 19.56 10.37
N THR A 461 22.27 18.72 11.29
CA THR A 461 22.84 18.62 12.63
C THR A 461 24.32 18.21 12.63
N PRO A 462 24.79 17.23 11.85
CA PRO A 462 26.21 16.90 11.74
C PRO A 462 27.08 18.08 11.28
N THR A 463 26.62 18.86 10.29
CA THR A 463 27.32 20.06 9.81
C THR A 463 27.45 21.13 10.89
N VAL A 464 26.39 21.33 11.69
CA VAL A 464 26.42 22.25 12.84
C VAL A 464 27.39 21.78 13.91
N VAL A 465 27.49 20.48 14.15
CA VAL A 465 28.47 19.94 15.10
C VAL A 465 29.89 20.11 14.59
N ALA A 466 30.16 19.79 13.31
CA ALA A 466 31.47 20.00 12.69
C ALA A 466 31.93 21.47 12.79
N LEU A 467 31.02 22.42 12.53
CA LEU A 467 31.30 23.86 12.68
C LEU A 467 31.71 24.24 14.12
N ARG A 468 31.02 23.68 15.13
CA ARG A 468 31.33 23.95 16.54
C ARG A 468 32.66 23.32 16.95
N THR A 469 32.99 22.14 16.45
CA THR A 469 34.28 21.48 16.67
C THR A 469 35.41 22.32 16.08
N MET A 470 35.29 22.74 14.82
CA MET A 470 36.26 23.63 14.16
C MET A 470 36.51 24.90 14.97
N ALA A 471 35.44 25.54 15.45
CA ALA A 471 35.57 26.75 16.25
C ALA A 471 36.24 26.49 17.62
N ALA A 472 35.95 25.36 18.26
CA ALA A 472 36.61 24.96 19.50
C ALA A 472 38.12 24.74 19.28
N ASP A 473 38.52 24.15 18.16
CA ASP A 473 39.92 23.92 17.82
C ASP A 473 40.66 25.24 17.56
N VAL A 474 40.03 26.19 16.87
CA VAL A 474 40.57 27.55 16.70
C VAL A 474 40.77 28.24 18.05
N VAL A 475 39.77 28.16 18.94
CA VAL A 475 39.87 28.72 20.31
C VAL A 475 41.02 28.08 21.09
N ALA A 476 41.14 26.76 21.04
CA ALA A 476 42.20 26.03 21.74
C ALA A 476 43.59 26.45 21.23
N SER A 477 43.77 26.57 19.92
CA SER A 477 45.02 27.00 19.28
C SER A 477 45.41 28.42 19.70
N GLU A 478 44.46 29.37 19.70
CA GLU A 478 44.74 30.75 20.08
C GLU A 478 45.03 30.91 21.58
N LEU A 479 44.35 30.14 22.45
CA LEU A 479 44.67 30.11 23.88
C LEU A 479 46.05 29.50 24.16
N ALA A 480 46.48 28.49 23.39
CA ALA A 480 47.82 27.93 23.49
C ALA A 480 48.89 28.95 23.03
N ARG A 481 48.65 29.69 21.94
CA ARG A 481 49.51 30.79 21.49
C ARG A 481 49.63 31.89 22.53
N LEU A 482 48.52 32.27 23.15
CA LEU A 482 48.51 33.25 24.25
C LEU A 482 49.35 32.76 25.44
N HIS A 483 49.24 31.48 25.79
CA HIS A 483 50.03 30.87 26.86
C HIS A 483 51.53 30.97 26.57
N GLY A 484 51.97 30.68 25.33
CA GLY A 484 53.37 30.80 24.94
C GLY A 484 53.90 32.23 24.91
N ARG A 485 53.06 33.23 24.59
CA ARG A 485 53.47 34.65 24.49
C ARG A 485 53.44 35.40 25.82
N LEU A 486 52.58 34.97 26.74
CA LEU A 486 52.41 35.59 28.06
C LEU A 486 52.51 34.50 29.15
N PRO A 487 53.73 34.01 29.42
CA PRO A 487 53.94 32.97 30.43
C PRO A 487 53.64 33.47 31.85
N ASP A 488 53.79 34.78 32.10
CA ASP A 488 53.66 35.39 33.42
C ASP A 488 52.20 35.59 33.90
N LEU A 489 51.20 35.26 33.07
CA LEU A 489 49.79 35.30 33.46
C LEU A 489 49.47 34.23 34.51
N ASP A 490 48.84 34.64 35.61
CA ASP A 490 48.38 33.72 36.64
C ASP A 490 47.20 32.85 36.15
N GLU A 491 46.94 31.73 36.82
CA GLU A 491 45.92 30.77 36.37
C GLU A 491 44.49 31.35 36.43
N ARG A 492 44.24 32.30 37.33
CA ARG A 492 42.93 32.97 37.44
C ARG A 492 42.68 33.86 36.24
N GLN A 493 43.66 34.69 35.87
CA GLN A 493 43.63 35.55 34.69
C GLN A 493 43.50 34.71 33.41
N ARG A 494 44.24 33.60 33.33
CA ARG A 494 44.15 32.65 32.21
C ARG A 494 42.76 32.02 32.10
N GLY A 495 42.14 31.68 33.23
CA GLY A 495 40.75 31.20 33.30
C GLY A 495 39.73 32.23 32.81
N GLU A 496 39.85 33.49 33.25
CA GLU A 496 38.97 34.58 32.82
C GLU A 496 39.06 34.86 31.31
N ILE A 497 40.27 34.87 30.76
CA ILE A 497 40.48 35.04 29.32
C ILE A 497 39.85 33.88 28.54
N ARG A 498 40.13 32.64 28.95
CA ARG A 498 39.55 31.42 28.36
C ARG A 498 38.02 31.48 28.34
N GLN A 499 37.41 31.80 29.48
CA GLN A 499 35.95 31.87 29.60
C GLN A 499 35.35 33.02 28.77
N THR A 500 36.08 34.13 28.63
CA THR A 500 35.66 35.26 27.80
C THR A 500 35.68 34.88 26.32
N VAL A 501 36.76 34.24 25.84
CA VAL A 501 36.87 33.78 24.45
C VAL A 501 35.78 32.75 24.12
N HIS A 502 35.56 31.75 24.97
CA HIS A 502 34.47 30.78 24.78
C HIS A 502 33.10 31.46 24.70
N ARG A 503 32.79 32.39 25.63
CA ARG A 503 31.52 33.13 25.60
C ARG A 503 31.33 33.94 24.32
N VAL A 504 32.39 34.51 23.76
CA VAL A 504 32.32 35.26 22.49
C VAL A 504 32.00 34.30 21.35
N VAL A 505 32.73 33.19 21.23
CA VAL A 505 32.51 32.21 20.16
C VAL A 505 31.13 31.56 20.25
N ASP A 506 30.69 31.18 21.45
CA ASP A 506 29.36 30.62 21.67
C ASP A 506 28.26 31.60 21.23
N LYS A 507 28.41 32.90 21.56
CA LYS A 507 27.47 33.94 21.14
C LYS A 507 27.48 34.14 19.61
N LEU A 508 28.65 34.09 18.97
CA LEU A 508 28.78 34.23 17.52
C LEU A 508 28.16 33.04 16.77
N LEU A 509 28.28 31.83 17.29
CA LEU A 509 27.78 30.62 16.63
C LEU A 509 26.33 30.28 16.98
N HIS A 510 25.80 30.76 18.11
CA HIS A 510 24.44 30.43 18.52
C HIS A 510 23.39 30.85 17.48
N ALA A 511 23.35 32.14 17.09
CA ALA A 511 22.33 32.63 16.16
C ALA A 511 22.44 32.02 14.75
N PRO A 512 23.63 31.92 14.10
CA PRO A 512 23.76 31.27 12.80
C PRO A 512 23.39 29.78 12.83
N THR A 513 23.80 29.03 13.86
CA THR A 513 23.49 27.59 13.94
C THR A 513 22.00 27.32 14.15
N VAL A 514 21.30 28.16 14.92
CA VAL A 514 19.84 28.08 15.06
C VAL A 514 19.16 28.49 13.74
N ARG A 515 19.61 29.57 13.11
CA ARG A 515 18.98 30.09 11.89
C ARG A 515 19.11 29.11 10.71
N VAL A 516 20.26 28.46 10.56
CA VAL A 516 20.44 27.44 9.52
C VAL A 516 19.52 26.24 9.73
N LYS A 517 19.32 25.78 10.97
CA LYS A 517 18.35 24.70 11.26
C LYS A 517 16.92 25.09 10.91
N GLN A 518 16.52 26.34 11.17
CA GLN A 518 15.20 26.86 10.80
C GLN A 518 15.03 26.93 9.28
N LEU A 519 16.00 27.55 8.59
CA LEU A 519 15.96 27.71 7.14
C LEU A 519 16.02 26.39 6.38
N ALA A 520 16.65 25.36 6.96
CA ALA A 520 16.68 24.03 6.38
C ALA A 520 15.38 23.25 6.54
N ALA A 521 14.58 23.58 7.55
CA ALA A 521 13.25 22.99 7.72
C ALA A 521 12.27 23.48 6.63
N GLU A 522 12.54 24.64 6.02
CA GLU A 522 11.74 25.21 4.94
C GLU A 522 11.96 24.50 3.59
N PRO A 523 10.95 24.46 2.70
CA PRO A 523 11.11 23.93 1.34
C PRO A 523 12.22 24.67 0.57
N GLY A 524 13.13 23.92 -0.06
CA GLY A 524 14.31 24.49 -0.73
C GLY A 524 15.53 24.74 0.18
N GLY A 525 15.44 24.44 1.47
CA GLY A 525 16.50 24.65 2.45
C GLY A 525 17.71 23.69 2.37
N ALA A 526 17.71 22.72 1.45
CA ALA A 526 18.79 21.74 1.31
C ALA A 526 20.17 22.38 1.04
N GLY A 527 20.20 23.50 0.30
CA GLY A 527 21.44 24.20 -0.05
C GLY A 527 22.14 24.89 1.12
N TYR A 528 21.48 25.08 2.27
CA TYR A 528 22.12 25.75 3.42
C TYR A 528 23.17 24.89 4.11
N ALA A 529 23.01 23.56 4.08
CA ALA A 529 24.02 22.65 4.60
C ALA A 529 25.31 22.71 3.77
N ASP A 530 25.16 22.72 2.44
CA ASP A 530 26.30 22.78 1.51
C ASP A 530 26.95 24.17 1.52
N ALA A 531 26.15 25.23 1.66
CA ALA A 531 26.67 26.58 1.88
C ALA A 531 27.52 26.64 3.16
N LEU A 532 27.09 26.06 4.27
CA LEU A 532 27.90 26.02 5.49
C LEU A 532 29.18 25.21 5.30
N ARG A 533 29.12 24.05 4.65
CA ARG A 533 30.31 23.23 4.36
C ARG A 533 31.32 24.00 3.53
N THR A 534 30.84 24.71 2.50
CA THR A 534 31.68 25.50 1.60
C THR A 534 32.26 26.74 2.30
N LEU A 535 31.44 27.47 3.06
CA LEU A 535 31.86 28.72 3.70
C LEU A 535 32.89 28.51 4.81
N PHE A 536 32.86 27.35 5.48
CA PHE A 536 33.71 27.04 6.62
C PHE A 536 34.67 25.87 6.37
N ASP A 537 34.78 25.40 5.11
CA ASP A 537 35.67 24.29 4.71
C ASP A 537 35.55 23.06 5.63
N LEU A 538 34.31 22.66 5.92
CA LEU A 538 34.02 21.58 6.87
C LEU A 538 34.17 20.22 6.18
N ASP A 539 35.14 19.42 6.64
CA ASP A 539 35.43 18.10 6.09
C ASP A 539 34.22 17.14 6.21
N PRO A 540 33.74 16.53 5.11
CA PRO A 540 32.64 15.57 5.12
C PRO A 540 32.89 14.35 6.02
N GLU A 541 34.14 13.90 6.19
CA GLU A 541 34.47 12.76 7.05
C GLU A 541 34.31 13.09 8.53
N THR A 542 34.62 14.33 8.94
CA THR A 542 34.49 14.77 10.34
C THR A 542 33.02 14.85 10.76
N ALA A 543 32.12 15.24 9.84
CA ALA A 543 30.67 15.22 10.10
C ALA A 543 30.10 13.78 10.16
N ALA A 544 30.61 12.86 9.34
CA ALA A 544 30.21 11.45 9.36
C ALA A 544 30.69 10.71 10.62
N VAL A 545 31.92 10.95 11.08
CA VAL A 545 32.50 10.37 12.31
C VAL A 545 31.70 10.79 13.55
N VAL A 546 31.23 12.04 13.61
CA VAL A 546 30.39 12.51 14.73
C VAL A 546 28.98 11.90 14.69
N SER A 547 28.48 11.58 13.50
CA SER A 547 27.21 10.88 13.32
C SER A 547 27.30 9.41 13.79
N GLY A 548 28.44 8.74 13.58
CA GLY A 548 28.71 7.38 14.08
C GLY A 548 29.14 7.29 15.55
N ALA A 549 29.78 8.31 16.11
CA ALA A 549 30.24 8.30 17.51
C ALA A 549 29.09 8.37 18.54
N GLY A 550 27.96 9.00 18.17
CA GLY A 550 26.72 8.97 18.97
C GLY A 550 26.07 7.58 19.04
N ASP A 551 26.43 6.68 18.12
CA ASP A 551 25.89 5.33 17.99
C ASP A 551 26.53 4.37 19.03
N SER A 552 27.85 4.50 19.25
CA SER A 552 28.59 3.65 20.21
C SER A 552 28.34 4.01 21.69
N THR A 553 27.98 5.26 22.00
CA THR A 553 27.84 5.74 23.38
C THR A 553 26.43 5.52 23.96
N ARG A 554 25.39 5.41 23.12
CA ARG A 554 24.04 5.03 23.58
C ARG A 554 23.89 3.53 23.83
N ASN A 555 24.64 2.69 23.12
CA ASN A 555 24.53 1.23 23.25
C ASN A 555 25.19 0.69 24.55
N LYS A 556 26.05 1.47 25.21
CA LYS A 556 26.67 1.10 26.50
C LYS A 556 25.78 1.33 27.73
N ASN A 557 24.66 2.04 27.61
CA ASN A 557 23.78 2.38 28.74
C ASN A 557 22.55 1.45 28.91
N ARG A 558 22.48 0.34 28.18
CA ARG A 558 21.53 -0.75 28.47
C ARG A 558 22.28 -1.94 29.08
N GLY A 559 22.48 -1.88 30.39
CA GLY A 559 22.84 -3.05 31.19
C GLY A 559 21.66 -4.04 31.28
N PRO A 560 21.93 -5.32 31.57
CA PRO A 560 20.91 -6.36 31.56
C PRO A 560 19.97 -6.19 32.76
N ALA A 561 18.67 -6.28 32.50
CA ALA A 561 17.64 -6.51 33.52
C ALA A 561 17.16 -7.95 33.40
#